data_AF-A0A1Y1L7L5-F1
#
_entry.id   AF-A0A1Y1L7L5-F1
#
_cell.length_a   1.000
_cell.length_b   1.000
_cell.length_c   1.000
_cell.angle_alpha   90.00
_cell.angle_beta   90.00
_cell.angle_gamma   90.00
#
_symmetry.space_group_name_H-M   'P 1'
#
loop_
_entity.id
_entity.type
_entity.pdbx_description
1 polymer ?
#
loop_
_entity_poly.entity_id
_entity_poly.type
_entity_poly.pdbx_seq_one_letter_code
_entity_poly.pdbx_strand_id
1 'polypeptide(L)'
;MILSVVGIAIGAWLKVASIAPERYWVLLLGQIVVSVSVVALMGIPPKLAAVWFGSHEVSSACGIGLAGIQLGFAIGFVVPPLVIRSQYDVSVIESDLFTIALGVAITCTVLVIIIILGFSDKPPTPPTYAASCTKHHDITFVRPFKKLMTNKPFVLLMSGFGIDLGIFCALSALLNQIILRNYPNGFVDAGRIGLLMVIAGIFGSLISGTILDKFKCYRGALLSLQTVTFLTLIVFTVILSMDIMLVYATVGLLGFYVGALWSVCFEVAVEITYPEPEGMAVGLLNGCGQGLGIIFTYIYSTLFYNFNDIWANSAMSALILVALVAMGLIRMELRREAANFKKDTDNLGFNDVFCSKL
;
A
#
# COMPACT_ATOMS: atom_id res chain seq x y z
N MET A 1 -14.01 10.11 10.08
CA MET A 1 -14.61 9.33 8.99
C MET A 1 -15.40 10.22 8.04
N ILE A 2 -16.48 10.87 8.51
CA ILE A 2 -17.37 11.70 7.67
C ILE A 2 -16.59 12.73 6.85
N LEU A 3 -15.71 13.51 7.49
CA LEU A 3 -14.88 14.52 6.79
C LEU A 3 -14.08 13.92 5.61
N SER A 4 -13.49 12.74 5.79
CA SER A 4 -12.72 12.05 4.74
C SER A 4 -13.62 11.62 3.59
N VAL A 5 -14.77 10.99 3.86
CA VAL A 5 -15.64 10.48 2.79
C VAL A 5 -16.32 11.63 2.04
N VAL A 6 -16.73 12.69 2.73
CA VAL A 6 -17.26 13.92 2.12
C VAL A 6 -16.20 14.58 1.25
N GLY A 7 -14.96 14.70 1.75
CA GLY A 7 -13.85 15.25 0.97
C GLY A 7 -13.56 14.44 -0.30
N ILE A 8 -13.57 13.11 -0.22
CA ILE A 8 -13.43 12.23 -1.40
C ILE A 8 -14.57 12.47 -2.40
N ALA A 9 -15.82 12.59 -1.94
CA ALA A 9 -16.96 12.85 -2.81
C ALA A 9 -16.85 14.22 -3.50
N ILE A 10 -16.47 15.28 -2.77
CA ILE A 10 -16.22 16.62 -3.35
C ILE A 10 -15.13 16.52 -4.42
N GLY A 11 -14.01 15.86 -4.11
CA GLY A 11 -12.93 15.65 -5.06
C GLY A 11 -13.38 14.87 -6.30
N ALA A 12 -14.24 13.87 -6.16
CA ALA A 12 -14.81 13.12 -7.29
C ALA A 12 -15.69 14.00 -8.18
N TRP A 13 -16.56 14.84 -7.60
CA TRP A 13 -17.37 15.79 -8.37
C TRP A 13 -16.53 16.86 -9.09
N LEU A 14 -15.43 17.31 -8.48
CA LEU A 14 -14.48 18.20 -9.16
C LEU A 14 -13.86 17.53 -10.40
N LYS A 15 -13.59 16.23 -10.35
CA LYS A 15 -13.10 15.48 -11.52
C LYS A 15 -14.15 15.34 -12.63
N VAL A 16 -15.44 15.31 -12.29
CA VAL A 16 -16.53 15.38 -13.28
C VAL A 16 -16.50 16.74 -14.00
N ALA A 17 -16.18 17.83 -13.30
CA ALA A 17 -16.12 19.16 -13.90
C ALA A 17 -14.87 19.39 -14.77
N SER A 18 -13.88 18.49 -14.74
CA SER A 18 -12.54 18.67 -15.31
C SER A 18 -12.27 17.92 -16.62
N ILE A 19 -13.29 17.36 -17.27
CA ILE A 19 -13.11 16.42 -18.39
C ILE A 19 -12.56 17.09 -19.65
N ALA A 20 -12.91 18.36 -19.85
CA ALA A 20 -12.42 19.12 -20.99
C ALA A 20 -10.89 19.34 -20.88
N PRO A 21 -10.12 19.21 -21.97
CA PRO A 21 -8.65 19.28 -21.97
C PRO A 21 -8.08 20.54 -21.31
N GLU A 22 -8.73 21.69 -21.50
CA GLU A 22 -8.32 22.98 -20.94
C GLU A 22 -8.51 23.08 -19.41
N ARG A 23 -9.23 22.13 -18.79
CA ARG A 23 -9.58 22.13 -17.36
C ARG A 23 -8.71 21.20 -16.52
N TYR A 24 -7.53 20.85 -17.01
CA TYR A 24 -6.56 20.04 -16.27
C TYR A 24 -6.30 20.53 -14.83
N TRP A 25 -6.28 21.85 -14.59
CA TRP A 25 -6.13 22.41 -13.24
C TRP A 25 -7.26 22.03 -12.29
N VAL A 26 -8.49 21.87 -12.79
CA VAL A 26 -9.64 21.41 -12.00
C VAL A 26 -9.49 19.93 -11.64
N LEU A 27 -8.95 19.12 -12.56
CA LEU A 27 -8.64 17.71 -12.31
C LEU A 27 -7.61 17.60 -11.19
N LEU A 28 -6.56 18.42 -11.26
CA LEU A 28 -5.49 18.46 -10.26
C LEU A 28 -6.04 18.88 -8.89
N LEU A 29 -6.89 19.92 -8.85
CA LEU A 29 -7.56 20.35 -7.61
C LEU A 29 -8.39 19.21 -7.01
N GLY A 30 -9.20 18.54 -7.83
CA GLY A 30 -9.98 17.38 -7.40
C GLY A 30 -9.10 16.27 -6.83
N GLN A 31 -7.98 15.96 -7.48
CA GLN A 31 -7.02 14.96 -7.02
C GLN A 31 -6.37 15.35 -5.68
N ILE A 32 -6.02 16.63 -5.47
CA ILE A 32 -5.47 17.12 -4.20
C ILE A 32 -6.48 16.92 -3.07
N VAL A 33 -7.75 17.31 -3.29
CA VAL A 33 -8.83 17.13 -2.30
C VAL A 33 -9.02 15.66 -1.94
N VAL A 34 -9.05 14.76 -2.94
CA VAL A 34 -9.12 13.31 -2.69
C VAL A 34 -7.90 12.84 -1.89
N SER A 35 -6.70 13.25 -2.29
CA SER A 35 -5.45 12.78 -1.67
C SER A 35 -5.37 13.15 -0.19
N VAL A 36 -5.68 14.41 0.16
CA VAL A 36 -5.73 14.87 1.57
C VAL A 36 -6.77 14.08 2.36
N SER A 37 -7.93 13.81 1.75
CA SER A 37 -9.02 13.08 2.40
C SER A 37 -8.69 11.61 2.67
N VAL A 38 -7.97 10.97 1.75
CA VAL A 38 -7.55 9.55 1.84
C VAL A 38 -6.55 9.32 2.98
N VAL A 39 -5.66 10.29 3.27
CA VAL A 39 -4.70 10.17 4.40
C VAL A 39 -5.44 9.90 5.71
N ALA A 40 -6.53 10.64 5.96
CA ALA A 40 -7.35 10.44 7.14
C ALA A 40 -8.18 9.15 7.09
N LEU A 41 -8.50 8.65 5.88
CA LEU A 41 -9.28 7.43 5.68
C LEU A 41 -8.47 6.17 6.02
N MET A 42 -7.17 6.14 5.72
CA MET A 42 -6.33 4.94 5.92
C MET A 42 -6.26 4.48 7.39
N GLY A 43 -6.39 5.41 8.34
CA GLY A 43 -6.38 5.10 9.78
C GLY A 43 -7.74 4.69 10.36
N ILE A 44 -8.79 4.60 9.55
CA ILE A 44 -10.16 4.32 10.02
C ILE A 44 -10.39 2.84 10.31
N PRO A 45 -10.02 1.87 9.45
CA PRO A 45 -10.30 0.45 9.70
C PRO A 45 -9.87 -0.03 11.10
N PRO A 46 -8.63 0.21 11.58
CA PRO A 46 -8.23 -0.24 12.91
C PRO A 46 -8.98 0.48 14.04
N LYS A 47 -9.26 1.78 13.89
CA LYS A 47 -10.02 2.56 14.88
C LYS A 47 -11.47 2.09 14.97
N LEU A 48 -12.09 1.85 13.83
CA LEU A 48 -13.47 1.37 13.75
C LEU A 48 -13.58 -0.03 14.35
N ALA A 49 -12.65 -0.93 13.97
CA ALA A 49 -12.58 -2.29 14.51
C ALA A 49 -12.48 -2.28 16.05
N ALA A 50 -11.61 -1.46 16.62
CA ALA A 50 -11.41 -1.38 18.07
C ALA A 50 -12.61 -0.78 18.85
N VAL A 51 -13.40 0.10 18.21
CA VAL A 51 -14.55 0.76 18.86
C VAL A 51 -15.83 -0.05 18.77
N TRP A 52 -16.01 -0.84 17.70
CA TRP A 52 -17.28 -1.53 17.41
C TRP A 52 -17.25 -3.04 17.60
N PHE A 53 -16.07 -3.67 17.59
CA PHE A 53 -15.95 -5.12 17.65
C PHE A 53 -15.26 -5.57 18.93
N GLY A 54 -15.58 -6.79 19.38
CA GLY A 54 -14.91 -7.41 20.52
C GLY A 54 -13.47 -7.79 20.19
N SER A 55 -12.62 -7.94 21.21
CA SER A 55 -11.18 -8.21 21.07
C SER A 55 -10.81 -9.36 20.13
N HIS A 56 -11.66 -10.40 20.05
CA HIS A 56 -11.46 -11.56 19.17
C HIS A 56 -11.80 -11.30 17.69
N GLU A 57 -12.57 -10.26 17.38
CA GLU A 57 -13.02 -9.92 16.01
C GLU A 57 -12.33 -8.69 15.43
N VAL A 58 -11.62 -7.90 16.24
CA VAL A 58 -10.94 -6.66 15.80
C VAL A 58 -10.01 -6.91 14.61
N SER A 59 -9.23 -7.98 14.64
CA SER A 59 -8.28 -8.30 13.56
C SER A 59 -9.02 -8.59 12.24
N SER A 60 -10.07 -9.42 12.30
CA SER A 60 -10.90 -9.76 11.15
C SER A 60 -11.62 -8.54 10.58
N ALA A 61 -12.22 -7.71 11.43
CA ALA A 61 -12.91 -6.49 11.01
C ALA A 61 -11.95 -5.47 10.36
N CYS A 62 -10.75 -5.31 10.92
CA CYS A 62 -9.69 -4.49 10.33
C CYS A 62 -9.25 -5.04 8.97
N GLY A 63 -9.04 -6.36 8.88
CA GLY A 63 -8.65 -7.05 7.65
C GLY A 63 -9.66 -6.87 6.51
N ILE A 64 -10.96 -6.96 6.79
CA ILE A 64 -12.02 -6.68 5.80
C ILE A 64 -11.93 -5.23 5.29
N GLY A 65 -11.72 -4.26 6.19
CA GLY A 65 -11.55 -2.86 5.82
C GLY A 65 -10.32 -2.61 4.93
N LEU A 66 -9.19 -3.25 5.24
CA LEU A 66 -7.98 -3.17 4.42
C LEU A 66 -8.14 -3.87 3.06
N ALA A 67 -8.84 -5.01 3.01
CA ALA A 67 -9.17 -5.67 1.75
C ALA A 67 -10.00 -4.78 0.82
N GLY A 68 -10.90 -3.97 1.38
CA GLY A 68 -11.67 -2.98 0.61
C GLY A 68 -10.80 -1.95 -0.13
N ILE A 69 -9.68 -1.52 0.46
CA ILE A 69 -8.73 -0.61 -0.20
C ILE A 69 -8.10 -1.29 -1.41
N GLN A 70 -7.67 -2.55 -1.26
CA GLN A 70 -7.05 -3.31 -2.35
C GLN A 70 -8.05 -3.59 -3.48
N LEU A 71 -9.31 -3.89 -3.14
CA LEU A 71 -10.39 -4.03 -4.13
C LEU A 71 -10.61 -2.73 -4.91
N GLY A 72 -10.49 -1.57 -4.26
CA GLY A 72 -10.54 -0.27 -4.94
C GLY A 72 -9.47 -0.11 -6.02
N PHE A 73 -8.21 -0.49 -5.72
CA PHE A 73 -7.14 -0.49 -6.72
C PHE A 73 -7.39 -1.45 -7.87
N ALA A 74 -7.85 -2.68 -7.56
CA ALA A 74 -8.22 -3.67 -8.55
C ALA A 74 -9.28 -3.15 -9.55
N ILE A 75 -10.35 -2.53 -9.03
CA ILE A 75 -11.40 -1.91 -9.86
C ILE A 75 -10.81 -0.75 -10.70
N GLY A 76 -9.93 0.05 -10.10
CA GLY A 76 -9.26 1.17 -10.79
C GLY A 76 -8.39 0.76 -11.97
N PHE A 77 -7.81 -0.45 -11.96
CA PHE A 77 -7.07 -0.98 -13.10
C PHE A 77 -7.97 -1.48 -14.23
N VAL A 78 -9.16 -1.99 -13.94
CA VAL A 78 -10.01 -2.70 -14.92
C VAL A 78 -11.06 -1.81 -15.54
N VAL A 79 -11.70 -0.95 -14.75
CA VAL A 79 -12.84 -0.16 -15.23
C VAL A 79 -12.42 0.81 -16.34
N PRO A 80 -11.35 1.63 -16.20
CA PRO A 80 -11.00 2.57 -17.24
C PRO A 80 -10.67 1.89 -18.59
N PRO A 81 -9.84 0.83 -18.64
CA PRO A 81 -9.57 0.15 -19.91
C PRO A 81 -10.76 -0.57 -20.55
N LEU A 82 -11.78 -0.95 -19.77
CA LEU A 82 -13.01 -1.55 -20.32
C LEU A 82 -14.00 -0.50 -20.85
N VAL A 83 -14.00 0.71 -20.29
CA VAL A 83 -14.96 1.76 -20.65
C VAL A 83 -14.43 2.66 -21.76
N ILE A 84 -13.12 2.92 -21.82
CA ILE A 84 -12.53 3.77 -22.86
C ILE A 84 -12.47 3.01 -24.18
N ARG A 85 -13.25 3.48 -25.16
CA ARG A 85 -13.48 2.80 -26.45
C ARG A 85 -12.58 3.27 -27.58
N SER A 86 -12.07 4.49 -27.50
CA SER A 86 -11.22 5.09 -28.53
C SER A 86 -9.92 5.59 -27.93
N GLN A 87 -8.82 5.43 -28.68
CA GLN A 87 -7.51 5.99 -28.32
C GLN A 87 -7.18 7.26 -29.12
N TYR A 88 -8.00 7.63 -30.11
CA TYR A 88 -7.69 8.68 -31.08
C TYR A 88 -8.75 9.79 -31.15
N ASP A 89 -10.01 9.47 -30.85
CA ASP A 89 -11.11 10.44 -30.91
C ASP A 89 -11.32 11.10 -29.55
N VAL A 90 -10.94 12.38 -29.46
CA VAL A 90 -11.04 13.19 -28.24
C VAL A 90 -12.47 13.28 -27.73
N SER A 91 -13.46 13.38 -28.62
CA SER A 91 -14.86 13.53 -28.21
C SER A 91 -15.40 12.25 -27.54
N VAL A 92 -14.97 11.09 -28.04
CA VAL A 92 -15.31 9.79 -27.46
C VAL A 92 -14.58 9.59 -26.13
N ILE A 93 -13.29 9.95 -26.06
CA ILE A 93 -12.50 9.87 -24.82
C ILE A 93 -13.10 10.76 -23.73
N GLU A 94 -13.51 11.98 -24.05
CA GLU A 94 -14.18 12.88 -23.11
C GLU A 94 -15.49 12.26 -22.59
N SER A 95 -16.31 11.70 -23.48
CA SER A 95 -17.57 11.03 -23.08
C SER A 95 -17.34 9.80 -22.18
N ASP A 96 -16.32 9.01 -22.49
CA ASP A 96 -15.97 7.82 -21.70
C ASP A 96 -15.41 8.22 -20.32
N LEU A 97 -14.52 9.22 -20.28
CA LEU A 97 -14.01 9.80 -19.03
C LEU A 97 -15.13 10.44 -18.19
N PHE A 98 -16.11 11.09 -18.83
CA PHE A 98 -17.30 11.60 -18.16
C PHE A 98 -18.09 10.48 -17.49
N THR A 99 -18.30 9.39 -18.20
CA THR A 99 -19.04 8.23 -17.69
C THR A 99 -18.34 7.63 -16.47
N ILE A 100 -17.02 7.45 -16.52
CA ILE A 100 -16.22 6.94 -15.41
C ILE A 100 -16.27 7.91 -14.22
N ALA A 101 -15.98 9.20 -14.45
CA ALA A 101 -15.94 10.21 -13.39
C ALA A 101 -17.29 10.36 -12.70
N LEU A 102 -18.37 10.40 -13.47
CA LEU A 102 -19.73 10.52 -12.96
C LEU A 102 -20.11 9.27 -12.15
N GLY A 103 -19.80 8.07 -12.64
CA GLY A 103 -20.05 6.82 -11.91
C GLY A 103 -19.35 6.79 -10.56
N VAL A 104 -18.08 7.22 -10.49
CA VAL A 104 -17.33 7.34 -9.24
C VAL A 104 -17.95 8.38 -8.32
N ALA A 105 -18.30 9.56 -8.83
CA ALA A 105 -18.89 10.64 -8.03
C ALA A 105 -20.24 10.22 -7.42
N ILE A 106 -21.12 9.58 -8.21
CA ILE A 106 -22.40 9.05 -7.73
C ILE A 106 -22.16 7.99 -6.65
N THR A 107 -21.25 7.05 -6.89
CA THR A 107 -20.93 5.99 -5.91
C THR A 107 -20.42 6.57 -4.60
N CYS A 108 -19.51 7.54 -4.66
CA CYS A 108 -19.03 8.25 -3.47
C CYS A 108 -20.16 8.98 -2.74
N THR A 109 -21.06 9.68 -3.46
CA THR A 109 -22.20 10.37 -2.84
C THR A 109 -23.17 9.39 -2.17
N VAL A 110 -23.49 8.27 -2.81
CA VAL A 110 -24.33 7.22 -2.21
C VAL A 110 -23.69 6.67 -0.93
N LEU A 111 -22.39 6.40 -0.93
CA LEU A 111 -21.66 5.96 0.26
C LEU A 111 -21.65 7.01 1.37
N VAL A 112 -21.50 8.30 1.04
CA VAL A 112 -21.63 9.40 2.00
C VAL A 112 -23.02 9.39 2.64
N ILE A 113 -24.08 9.27 1.85
CA ILE A 113 -25.46 9.25 2.34
C ILE A 113 -25.67 8.04 3.26
N ILE A 114 -25.22 6.85 2.87
CA ILE A 114 -25.32 5.63 3.70
C ILE A 114 -24.58 5.82 5.02
N ILE A 115 -23.39 6.42 5.01
CA ILE A 115 -22.62 6.67 6.23
C ILE A 115 -23.30 7.72 7.12
N ILE A 116 -23.83 8.80 6.56
CA ILE A 116 -24.52 9.84 7.35
C ILE A 116 -25.82 9.29 7.96
N LEU A 117 -26.58 8.50 7.21
CA LEU A 117 -27.87 7.96 7.67
C LEU A 117 -27.73 6.71 8.55
N GLY A 118 -26.72 5.88 8.29
CA GLY A 118 -26.58 4.55 8.90
C GLY A 118 -25.50 4.43 9.97
N PHE A 119 -24.53 5.35 10.03
CA PHE A 119 -23.38 5.23 10.94
C PHE A 119 -23.56 6.11 12.18
N SER A 120 -23.81 5.48 13.32
CA SER A 120 -23.76 6.15 14.63
C SER A 120 -22.31 6.40 15.06
N ASP A 121 -22.05 7.49 15.78
CA ASP A 121 -20.69 7.92 16.11
C ASP A 121 -19.96 6.92 17.05
N LYS A 122 -20.73 6.23 17.91
CA LYS A 122 -20.28 5.15 18.80
C LYS A 122 -21.42 4.13 19.01
N PRO A 123 -21.13 2.86 19.30
CA PRO A 123 -22.18 1.91 19.67
C PRO A 123 -22.87 2.37 20.97
N PRO A 124 -24.19 2.09 21.16
CA PRO A 124 -24.94 2.49 22.35
C PRO A 124 -24.38 1.93 23.66
N THR A 125 -23.63 0.83 23.58
CA THR A 125 -22.87 0.24 24.68
C THR A 125 -21.43 0.01 24.21
N PRO A 126 -20.41 0.41 24.99
CA PRO A 126 -19.02 0.20 24.61
C PRO A 126 -18.70 -1.31 24.66
N PRO A 127 -18.12 -1.90 23.60
CA PRO A 127 -17.90 -3.35 23.54
C PRO A 127 -16.80 -3.83 24.50
N THR A 128 -15.95 -2.94 25.03
CA THR A 128 -14.85 -3.32 25.93
C THR A 128 -14.55 -2.23 26.98
N TYR A 129 -14.22 -2.62 28.21
CA TYR A 129 -13.79 -1.72 29.31
C TYR A 129 -12.55 -0.86 28.95
N ALA A 130 -11.68 -1.37 28.06
CA ALA A 130 -10.54 -0.63 27.54
C ALA A 130 -10.94 0.61 26.72
N ALA A 131 -12.07 0.55 25.99
CA ALA A 131 -12.58 1.68 25.22
C ALA A 131 -13.07 2.82 26.13
N SER A 132 -13.63 2.50 27.31
CA SER A 132 -14.05 3.49 28.32
C SER A 132 -12.89 4.17 29.06
N CYS A 133 -11.68 3.59 29.04
CA CYS A 133 -10.51 4.14 29.73
C CYS A 133 -9.56 4.94 28.83
N THR A 134 -9.91 5.17 27.56
CA THR A 134 -9.08 5.94 26.62
C THR A 134 -9.02 7.42 27.03
N LYS A 135 -8.18 7.73 28.02
CA LYS A 135 -7.77 9.10 28.32
C LYS A 135 -7.02 9.63 27.10
N HIS A 136 -7.41 10.80 26.61
CA HIS A 136 -6.62 11.59 25.66
C HIS A 136 -5.22 11.80 26.26
N HIS A 137 -4.27 10.91 25.97
CA HIS A 137 -2.88 11.12 26.29
C HIS A 137 -2.39 12.23 25.35
N ASP A 138 -1.83 13.30 25.90
CA ASP A 138 -1.20 14.36 25.12
C ASP A 138 -0.15 13.73 24.20
N ILE A 139 -0.47 13.68 22.91
CA ILE A 139 0.34 12.95 21.95
C ILE A 139 1.57 13.81 21.67
N THR A 140 2.64 13.56 22.41
CA THR A 140 3.95 14.13 22.11
C THR A 140 4.48 13.43 20.86
N PHE A 141 3.98 13.77 19.67
CA PHE A 141 4.33 13.14 18.39
C PHE A 141 5.81 13.31 18.02
N VAL A 142 6.42 14.43 18.43
CA VAL A 142 7.78 14.82 18.03
C VAL A 142 8.83 13.85 18.57
N ARG A 143 8.64 13.34 19.79
CA ARG A 143 9.64 12.50 20.46
C ARG A 143 9.73 11.09 19.81
N PRO A 144 8.64 10.35 19.62
CA PRO A 144 8.65 9.09 18.86
C PRO A 144 9.16 9.27 17.43
N PHE A 145 8.72 10.33 16.74
CA PHE A 145 9.17 10.62 15.37
C PHE A 145 10.70 10.77 15.29
N LYS A 146 11.29 11.57 16.18
CA LYS A 146 12.75 11.77 16.21
C LYS A 146 13.49 10.46 16.50
N LYS A 147 12.98 9.63 17.42
CA LYS A 147 13.58 8.33 17.73
C LYS A 147 13.55 7.39 16.54
N LEU A 148 12.42 7.31 15.84
CA LEU A 148 12.29 6.49 14.63
C LEU A 148 13.30 6.93 13.56
N MET A 149 13.40 8.23 13.29
CA MET A 149 14.35 8.78 12.31
C MET A 149 15.83 8.65 12.71
N THR A 150 16.12 8.35 13.98
CA THR A 150 17.49 8.10 14.46
C THR A 150 17.81 6.59 14.57
N ASN A 151 16.79 5.73 14.49
CA ASN A 151 16.94 4.28 14.56
C ASN A 151 17.46 3.74 13.22
N LYS A 152 18.76 3.42 13.16
CA LYS A 152 19.44 2.95 11.92
C LYS A 152 18.74 1.76 11.24
N PRO A 153 18.43 0.64 11.92
CA PRO A 153 17.63 -0.44 11.36
C PRO A 153 16.32 0.03 10.70
N PHE A 154 15.59 0.93 11.37
CA PHE A 154 14.32 1.45 10.87
C PHE A 154 14.50 2.34 9.64
N VAL A 155 15.50 3.22 9.64
CA VAL A 155 15.77 4.09 8.49
C VAL A 155 16.17 3.28 7.26
N LEU A 156 16.96 2.21 7.43
CA LEU A 156 17.30 1.28 6.35
C LEU A 156 16.09 0.51 5.82
N LEU A 157 15.21 0.04 6.72
CA LEU A 157 13.96 -0.59 6.33
C LEU A 157 13.04 0.39 5.60
N MET A 158 12.91 1.61 6.12
CA MET A 158 12.10 2.68 5.53
C MET A 158 12.61 3.05 4.15
N SER A 159 13.92 3.15 3.94
CA SER A 159 14.48 3.43 2.61
C SER A 159 14.28 2.26 1.65
N GLY A 160 14.49 1.01 2.09
CA GLY A 160 14.23 -0.18 1.26
C GLY A 160 12.77 -0.28 0.85
N PHE A 161 11.85 -0.30 1.83
CA PHE A 161 10.41 -0.33 1.59
C PHE A 161 9.94 0.85 0.73
N GLY A 162 10.49 2.04 0.99
CA GLY A 162 10.17 3.23 0.21
C GLY A 162 10.58 3.10 -1.25
N ILE A 163 11.72 2.45 -1.52
CA ILE A 163 12.15 2.15 -2.89
C ILE A 163 11.16 1.18 -3.55
N ASP A 164 10.82 0.08 -2.87
CA ASP A 164 9.93 -0.94 -3.43
C ASP A 164 8.52 -0.38 -3.70
N LEU A 165 7.94 0.37 -2.75
CA LEU A 165 6.65 1.02 -2.93
C LEU A 165 6.71 2.09 -4.03
N GLY A 166 7.79 2.86 -4.11
CA GLY A 166 7.97 3.87 -5.14
C GLY A 166 8.05 3.27 -6.56
N ILE A 167 8.76 2.16 -6.72
CA ILE A 167 8.86 1.43 -7.99
C ILE A 167 7.52 0.81 -8.36
N PHE A 168 6.81 0.23 -7.39
CA PHE A 168 5.46 -0.27 -7.60
C PHE A 168 4.51 0.84 -8.09
N CYS A 169 4.57 2.04 -7.51
CA CYS A 169 3.80 3.19 -7.98
C CYS A 169 4.16 3.58 -9.42
N ALA A 170 5.45 3.61 -9.76
CA ALA A 170 5.92 3.92 -11.12
C ALA A 170 5.44 2.89 -12.15
N LEU A 171 5.64 1.60 -11.86
CA LEU A 171 5.19 0.50 -12.72
C LEU A 171 3.66 0.53 -12.88
N SER A 172 2.92 0.75 -11.80
CA SER A 172 1.45 0.85 -11.81
C SER A 172 0.96 2.02 -12.68
N ALA A 173 1.59 3.19 -12.56
CA ALA A 173 1.21 4.39 -13.29
C ALA A 173 1.48 4.27 -14.81
N LEU A 174 2.58 3.62 -15.19
CA LEU A 174 2.95 3.44 -16.59
C LEU A 174 2.56 2.08 -17.17
N LEU A 175 1.90 1.20 -16.40
CA LEU A 175 1.59 -0.17 -16.84
C LEU A 175 0.91 -0.21 -18.20
N ASN A 176 -0.08 0.67 -18.41
CA ASN A 176 -0.77 0.75 -19.70
C ASN A 176 0.18 1.11 -20.85
N GLN A 177 1.08 2.07 -20.65
CA GLN A 177 2.05 2.49 -21.67
C GLN A 177 3.07 1.38 -21.96
N ILE A 178 3.52 0.68 -20.92
CA ILE A 178 4.45 -0.45 -21.02
C ILE A 178 3.84 -1.59 -21.85
N ILE A 179 2.59 -1.95 -21.58
CA ILE A 179 1.89 -3.01 -22.30
C ILE A 179 1.59 -2.58 -23.73
N LEU A 180 1.04 -1.39 -23.96
CA LEU A 180 0.71 -0.92 -25.31
C LEU A 180 1.92 -0.78 -26.23
N ARG A 181 3.11 -0.51 -25.66
CA ARG A 181 4.36 -0.45 -26.43
C ARG A 181 4.72 -1.79 -27.07
N ASN A 182 4.50 -2.89 -26.36
CA ASN A 182 4.83 -4.24 -26.83
C ASN A 182 3.62 -4.95 -27.48
N TYR A 183 2.41 -4.58 -27.07
CA TYR A 183 1.14 -5.15 -27.51
C TYR A 183 0.17 -4.02 -27.88
N PRO A 184 0.17 -3.53 -29.13
CA PRO A 184 -0.65 -2.39 -29.54
C PRO A 184 -2.17 -2.56 -29.31
N ASN A 185 -2.66 -3.81 -29.36
CA ASN A 185 -4.06 -4.15 -29.11
C ASN A 185 -4.33 -4.56 -27.64
N GLY A 186 -3.32 -4.51 -26.77
CA GLY A 186 -3.35 -5.00 -25.39
C GLY A 186 -3.94 -4.01 -24.38
N PHE A 187 -4.78 -3.06 -24.81
CA PHE A 187 -5.35 -2.04 -23.91
C PHE A 187 -6.17 -2.67 -22.78
N VAL A 188 -7.06 -3.61 -23.11
CA VAL A 188 -7.86 -4.35 -22.13
C VAL A 188 -6.96 -5.27 -21.28
N ASP A 189 -5.94 -5.87 -21.90
CA ASP A 189 -4.99 -6.73 -21.21
C ASP A 189 -4.17 -5.96 -20.17
N ALA A 190 -3.78 -4.71 -20.45
CA ALA A 190 -3.08 -3.88 -19.47
C ALA A 190 -3.88 -3.71 -18.17
N GLY A 191 -5.20 -3.50 -18.29
CA GLY A 191 -6.09 -3.42 -17.13
C GLY A 191 -6.21 -4.73 -16.37
N ARG A 192 -6.30 -5.86 -17.08
CA ARG A 192 -6.37 -7.20 -16.48
C ARG A 192 -5.06 -7.63 -15.82
N ILE A 193 -3.91 -7.27 -16.41
CA ILE A 193 -2.59 -7.50 -15.84
C ILE A 193 -2.45 -6.71 -14.53
N GLY A 194 -2.87 -5.44 -14.51
CA GLY A 194 -2.91 -4.62 -13.29
C GLY A 194 -3.83 -5.21 -12.21
N LEU A 195 -5.01 -5.70 -12.60
CA LEU A 195 -5.91 -6.43 -11.70
C LEU A 195 -5.24 -7.64 -11.07
N LEU A 196 -4.64 -8.49 -11.91
CA LEU A 196 -3.97 -9.71 -11.47
C LEU A 196 -2.85 -9.40 -10.49
N MET A 197 -2.06 -8.35 -10.76
CA MET A 197 -1.00 -7.86 -9.87
C MET A 197 -1.54 -7.55 -8.47
N VAL A 198 -2.64 -6.80 -8.39
CA VAL A 198 -3.25 -6.41 -7.10
C VAL A 198 -3.83 -7.61 -6.37
N ILE A 199 -4.60 -8.47 -7.06
CA ILE A 199 -5.21 -9.67 -6.46
C ILE A 199 -4.12 -10.61 -5.93
N ALA A 200 -3.10 -10.89 -6.75
CA ALA A 200 -1.98 -11.74 -6.34
C ALA A 200 -1.26 -11.16 -5.11
N GLY A 201 -1.09 -9.85 -5.04
CA GLY A 201 -0.53 -9.16 -3.87
C GLY A 201 -1.35 -9.31 -2.59
N ILE A 202 -2.68 -9.31 -2.69
CA ILE A 202 -3.55 -9.62 -1.53
C ILE A 202 -3.21 -11.02 -0.99
N PHE A 203 -3.20 -12.04 -1.87
CA PHE A 203 -2.86 -13.41 -1.46
C PHE A 203 -1.43 -13.51 -0.89
N GLY A 204 -0.46 -12.83 -1.53
CA GLY A 204 0.92 -12.76 -1.04
C GLY A 204 1.00 -12.25 0.39
N SER A 205 0.33 -11.13 0.67
CA SER A 205 0.31 -10.51 2.01
C SER A 205 -0.34 -11.40 3.09
N LEU A 206 -1.40 -12.13 2.75
CA LEU A 206 -2.09 -13.03 3.68
C LEU A 206 -1.23 -14.26 4.00
N ILE A 207 -0.61 -14.85 2.97
CA ILE A 207 0.25 -16.03 3.15
C ILE A 207 1.52 -15.66 3.93
N SER A 208 2.17 -14.54 3.60
CA SER A 208 3.37 -14.12 4.32
C SER A 208 3.09 -13.82 5.78
N GLY A 209 1.98 -13.11 6.09
CA GLY A 209 1.62 -12.80 7.47
C GLY A 209 1.38 -14.05 8.30
N THR A 210 0.62 -15.01 7.77
CA THR A 210 0.36 -16.29 8.49
C THR A 210 1.62 -17.14 8.68
N ILE A 211 2.52 -17.17 7.70
CA ILE A 211 3.83 -17.85 7.82
C ILE A 211 4.67 -17.15 8.89
N LEU A 212 4.73 -15.83 8.85
CA LEU A 212 5.59 -15.06 9.74
C LEU A 212 5.08 -15.12 11.19
N ASP A 213 3.77 -15.14 11.39
CA ASP A 213 3.13 -15.38 12.68
C ASP A 213 3.54 -16.72 13.31
N LYS A 214 3.66 -17.77 12.48
CA LYS A 214 3.96 -19.13 12.96
C LYS A 214 5.45 -19.40 13.14
N PHE A 215 6.28 -18.92 12.22
CA PHE A 215 7.70 -19.29 12.17
C PHE A 215 8.64 -18.22 12.72
N LYS A 216 8.17 -16.97 12.90
CA LYS A 216 8.95 -15.83 13.42
C LYS A 216 10.30 -15.59 12.71
N CYS A 217 10.41 -16.03 11.45
CA CYS A 217 11.63 -15.97 10.65
C CYS A 217 11.77 -14.65 9.87
N TYR A 218 11.70 -13.51 10.56
CA TYR A 218 11.60 -12.19 9.94
C TYR A 218 12.74 -11.84 8.97
N ARG A 219 14.00 -12.02 9.39
CA ARG A 219 15.15 -11.67 8.55
C ARG A 219 15.22 -12.52 7.28
N GLY A 220 15.00 -13.83 7.43
CA GLY A 220 15.04 -14.78 6.34
C GLY A 220 13.96 -14.46 5.31
N ALA A 221 12.72 -14.26 5.78
CA ALA A 221 11.57 -13.91 4.94
C ALA A 221 11.79 -12.59 4.18
N LEU A 222 12.27 -11.54 4.88
CA LEU A 222 12.53 -10.24 4.28
C LEU A 222 13.53 -10.35 3.12
N LEU A 223 14.69 -10.98 3.35
CA LEU A 223 15.73 -11.10 2.33
C LEU A 223 15.36 -12.05 1.21
N SER A 224 14.68 -13.17 1.50
CA SER A 224 14.23 -14.09 0.48
C SER A 224 13.20 -13.44 -0.44
N LEU A 225 12.19 -12.77 0.13
CA LEU A 225 11.16 -12.10 -0.67
C LEU A 225 11.75 -10.95 -1.48
N GLN A 226 12.63 -10.14 -0.89
CA GLN A 226 13.30 -9.06 -1.63
C GLN A 226 14.14 -9.60 -2.80
N THR A 227 14.87 -10.69 -2.59
CA THR A 227 15.67 -11.32 -3.64
C THR A 227 14.78 -11.86 -4.76
N VAL A 228 13.68 -12.52 -4.41
CA VAL A 228 12.75 -13.06 -5.41
C VAL A 228 12.02 -11.95 -6.15
N THR A 229 11.62 -10.86 -5.50
CA THR A 229 11.05 -9.67 -6.14
C THR A 229 12.02 -9.06 -7.15
N PHE A 230 13.31 -8.90 -6.77
CA PHE A 230 14.36 -8.44 -7.66
C PHE A 230 14.52 -9.32 -8.90
N LEU A 231 14.63 -10.64 -8.71
CA LEU A 231 14.75 -11.59 -9.81
C LEU A 231 13.51 -11.59 -10.71
N THR A 232 12.32 -11.48 -10.12
CA THR A 232 11.05 -11.44 -10.86
C THR A 232 10.96 -10.18 -11.72
N LEU A 233 11.46 -9.03 -11.26
CA LEU A 233 11.51 -7.81 -12.07
C LEU A 233 12.49 -7.92 -13.25
N ILE A 234 13.64 -8.57 -13.06
CA ILE A 234 14.57 -8.88 -14.16
C ILE A 234 13.88 -9.78 -15.19
N VAL A 235 13.23 -10.85 -14.73
CA VAL A 235 12.51 -11.79 -15.59
C VAL A 235 11.37 -11.07 -16.34
N PHE A 236 10.60 -10.22 -15.67
CA PHE A 236 9.58 -9.37 -16.28
C PHE A 236 10.18 -8.52 -17.41
N THR A 237 11.34 -7.90 -17.20
CA THR A 237 12.02 -7.07 -18.21
C THR A 237 12.34 -7.85 -19.49
N VAL A 238 12.81 -9.10 -19.35
CA VAL A 238 13.18 -9.94 -20.50
C VAL A 238 11.95 -10.48 -21.23
N ILE A 239 10.92 -10.87 -20.47
CA ILE A 239 9.72 -11.54 -20.99
C ILE A 239 8.71 -10.55 -21.59
N LEU A 240 8.83 -9.25 -21.29
CA LEU A 240 7.87 -8.23 -21.72
C LEU A 240 7.61 -8.20 -23.24
N SER A 241 8.62 -8.53 -24.04
CA SER A 241 8.56 -8.58 -25.51
C SER A 241 8.17 -9.94 -26.11
N MET A 242 7.85 -10.93 -25.27
CA MET A 242 7.52 -12.29 -25.68
C MET A 242 6.00 -12.51 -25.83
N ASP A 243 5.47 -13.58 -25.24
CA ASP A 243 4.04 -13.87 -25.23
C ASP A 243 3.36 -13.16 -24.05
N ILE A 244 2.19 -12.57 -24.31
CA ILE A 244 1.44 -11.83 -23.30
C ILE A 244 1.02 -12.70 -22.11
N MET A 245 0.77 -13.99 -22.28
CA MET A 245 0.47 -14.91 -21.18
C MET A 245 1.63 -15.04 -20.20
N LEU A 246 2.88 -14.97 -20.69
CA LEU A 246 4.06 -14.94 -19.82
C LEU A 246 4.14 -13.63 -19.04
N VAL A 247 3.69 -12.51 -19.64
CA VAL A 247 3.56 -11.23 -18.94
C VAL A 247 2.51 -11.32 -17.83
N TYR A 248 1.35 -11.93 -18.08
CA TYR A 248 0.35 -12.20 -17.04
C TYR A 248 0.95 -13.02 -15.87
N ALA A 249 1.65 -14.12 -16.18
CA ALA A 249 2.24 -14.98 -15.17
C ALA A 249 3.31 -14.24 -14.33
N THR A 250 4.22 -13.52 -15.00
CA THR A 250 5.31 -12.79 -14.33
C THR A 250 4.81 -11.63 -13.48
N VAL A 251 3.85 -10.84 -13.98
CA VAL A 251 3.27 -9.72 -13.21
C VAL A 251 2.40 -10.23 -12.05
N GLY A 252 1.70 -11.36 -12.22
CA GLY A 252 1.01 -12.02 -11.12
C GLY A 252 1.98 -12.46 -10.02
N LEU A 253 3.09 -13.09 -10.38
CA LEU A 253 4.16 -13.45 -9.44
C LEU A 253 4.78 -12.21 -8.77
N LEU A 254 5.07 -11.16 -9.56
CA LEU A 254 5.60 -9.91 -9.04
C LEU A 254 4.64 -9.30 -8.00
N GLY A 255 3.35 -9.23 -8.32
CA GLY A 255 2.31 -8.77 -7.39
C GLY A 255 2.28 -9.57 -6.11
N PHE A 256 2.31 -10.91 -6.20
CA PHE A 256 2.37 -11.80 -5.05
C PHE A 256 3.57 -11.51 -4.14
N TYR A 257 4.78 -11.46 -4.70
CA TYR A 257 6.00 -11.24 -3.91
C TYR A 257 6.08 -9.83 -3.32
N VAL A 258 5.63 -8.81 -4.05
CA VAL A 258 5.54 -7.43 -3.54
C VAL A 258 4.55 -7.34 -2.39
N GLY A 259 3.36 -7.95 -2.52
CA GLY A 259 2.36 -7.97 -1.45
C GLY A 259 2.86 -8.72 -0.20
N ALA A 260 3.51 -9.86 -0.39
CA ALA A 260 4.14 -10.63 0.69
C ALA A 260 5.24 -9.80 1.40
N LEU A 261 6.09 -9.15 0.62
CA LEU A 261 7.18 -8.31 1.13
C LEU A 261 6.65 -7.14 1.96
N TRP A 262 5.58 -6.47 1.54
CA TRP A 262 4.98 -5.35 2.31
C TRP A 262 4.47 -5.79 3.68
N SER A 263 3.79 -6.94 3.76
CA SER A 263 3.33 -7.51 5.04
C SER A 263 4.53 -7.78 5.97
N VAL A 264 5.58 -8.41 5.46
CA VAL A 264 6.80 -8.67 6.24
C VAL A 264 7.47 -7.38 6.68
N CYS A 265 7.56 -6.36 5.82
CA CYS A 265 8.11 -5.06 6.16
C CYS A 265 7.35 -4.37 7.30
N PHE A 266 6.01 -4.45 7.33
CA PHE A 266 5.22 -3.88 8.41
C PHE A 266 5.46 -4.61 9.74
N GLU A 267 5.52 -5.94 9.73
CA GLU A 267 5.84 -6.70 10.95
C GLU A 267 7.26 -6.43 11.45
N VAL A 268 8.24 -6.42 10.55
CA VAL A 268 9.63 -6.06 10.87
C VAL A 268 9.72 -4.65 11.43
N ALA A 269 8.99 -3.69 10.84
CA ALA A 269 8.96 -2.31 11.32
C ALA A 269 8.45 -2.23 12.76
N VAL A 270 7.35 -2.92 13.08
CA VAL A 270 6.81 -2.98 14.44
C VAL A 270 7.83 -3.61 15.40
N GLU A 271 8.48 -4.70 14.98
CA GLU A 271 9.44 -5.43 15.81
C GLU A 271 10.69 -4.59 16.18
N ILE A 272 11.30 -3.91 15.21
CA ILE A 272 12.54 -3.13 15.43
C ILE A 272 12.31 -1.75 16.06
N THR A 273 11.07 -1.26 16.03
CA THR A 273 10.70 0.07 16.57
C THR A 273 10.04 0.02 17.94
N TYR A 274 9.74 -1.17 18.47
CA TYR A 274 9.17 -1.33 19.80
C TYR A 274 10.03 -0.59 20.87
N PRO A 275 9.41 0.16 21.81
CA PRO A 275 7.98 0.30 22.11
C PRO A 275 7.31 1.54 21.48
N GLU A 276 7.85 2.07 20.38
CA GLU A 276 7.27 3.24 19.71
C GLU A 276 5.94 2.90 19.01
N PRO A 277 5.05 3.89 18.75
CA PRO A 277 3.73 3.64 18.19
C PRO A 277 3.77 3.00 16.79
N GLU A 278 3.16 1.82 16.64
CA GLU A 278 3.13 1.03 15.39
C GLU A 278 2.62 1.85 14.19
N GLY A 279 1.53 2.59 14.40
CA GLY A 279 0.93 3.42 13.35
C GLY A 279 1.83 4.54 12.84
N MET A 280 2.77 5.03 13.67
CA MET A 280 3.75 6.03 13.23
C MET A 280 4.84 5.39 12.36
N ALA A 281 5.34 4.22 12.74
CA ALA A 281 6.34 3.49 11.96
C ALA A 281 5.79 3.14 10.56
N VAL A 282 4.61 2.51 10.49
CA VAL A 282 3.95 2.16 9.21
C VAL A 282 3.60 3.41 8.39
N GLY A 283 3.17 4.49 9.04
CA GLY A 283 2.90 5.77 8.38
C GLY A 283 4.14 6.38 7.73
N LEU A 284 5.30 6.31 8.39
CA LEU A 284 6.58 6.79 7.84
C LEU A 284 7.07 5.94 6.67
N LEU A 285 6.90 4.61 6.74
CA LEU A 285 7.19 3.70 5.63
C LEU A 285 6.39 4.10 4.38
N ASN A 286 5.07 4.23 4.52
CA ASN A 286 4.18 4.61 3.42
C ASN A 286 4.49 6.03 2.91
N GLY A 287 4.71 7.00 3.81
CA GLY A 287 5.08 8.36 3.45
C GLY A 287 6.37 8.44 2.63
N CYS A 288 7.40 7.68 3.05
CA CYS A 288 8.65 7.58 2.30
C CYS A 288 8.43 6.99 0.90
N GLY A 289 7.67 5.90 0.79
CA GLY A 289 7.39 5.27 -0.50
C GLY A 289 6.53 6.11 -1.44
N GLN A 290 5.56 6.87 -0.93
CA GLN A 290 4.83 7.83 -1.75
C GLN A 290 5.73 8.95 -2.29
N GLY A 291 6.62 9.49 -1.45
CA GLY A 291 7.60 10.50 -1.87
C GLY A 291 8.56 9.98 -2.94
N LEU A 292 9.12 8.78 -2.74
CA LEU A 292 9.97 8.12 -3.74
C LEU A 292 9.17 7.72 -4.99
N GLY A 293 7.90 7.37 -4.86
CA GLY A 293 7.01 7.06 -5.97
C GLY A 293 6.86 8.21 -6.96
N ILE A 294 6.76 9.46 -6.50
CA ILE A 294 6.74 10.63 -7.38
C ILE A 294 8.05 10.72 -8.17
N ILE A 295 9.19 10.58 -7.49
CA ILE A 295 10.52 10.68 -8.09
C ILE A 295 10.72 9.56 -9.11
N PHE A 296 10.40 8.32 -8.74
CA PHE A 296 10.61 7.16 -9.58
C PHE A 296 9.63 7.09 -10.75
N THR A 297 8.38 7.55 -10.58
CA THR A 297 7.44 7.67 -11.71
C THR A 297 7.98 8.65 -12.75
N TYR A 298 8.55 9.78 -12.32
CA TYR A 298 9.18 10.73 -13.23
C TYR A 298 10.41 10.12 -13.93
N ILE A 299 11.35 9.55 -13.17
CA ILE A 299 12.55 8.89 -13.72
C ILE A 299 12.17 7.78 -14.70
N TYR A 300 11.22 6.92 -14.33
CA TYR A 300 10.72 5.84 -15.17
C TYR A 300 10.13 6.40 -16.47
N SER A 301 9.27 7.42 -16.40
CA SER A 301 8.70 8.07 -17.58
C SER A 301 9.78 8.63 -18.50
N THR A 302 10.75 9.35 -17.95
CA THR A 302 11.86 9.92 -18.75
C THR A 302 12.68 8.84 -19.44
N LEU A 303 13.03 7.76 -18.74
CA LEU A 303 13.78 6.64 -19.33
C LEU A 303 12.96 5.90 -20.40
N PHE A 304 11.68 5.68 -20.12
CA PHE A 304 10.76 4.97 -21.01
C PHE A 304 10.59 5.70 -22.35
N TYR A 305 10.32 7.00 -22.33
CA TYR A 305 10.07 7.78 -23.55
C TYR A 305 11.35 8.13 -24.32
N ASN A 306 12.49 8.31 -23.64
CA ASN A 306 13.75 8.65 -24.32
C ASN A 306 14.50 7.42 -24.85
N PHE A 307 14.38 6.27 -24.18
CA PHE A 307 15.10 5.05 -24.55
C PHE A 307 14.11 3.94 -24.89
N ASN A 308 13.66 3.17 -23.89
CA ASN A 308 12.62 2.14 -23.99
C ASN A 308 12.26 1.60 -22.59
N ASP A 309 11.32 0.67 -22.56
CA ASP A 309 10.90 -0.12 -21.40
C ASP A 309 12.03 -0.94 -20.76
N ILE A 310 12.95 -1.50 -21.55
CA ILE A 310 14.08 -2.28 -21.04
C ILE A 310 14.99 -1.42 -20.16
N TRP A 311 15.36 -0.22 -20.61
CA TRP A 311 16.20 0.71 -19.84
C TRP A 311 15.49 1.21 -18.58
N ALA A 312 14.20 1.53 -18.69
CA ALA A 312 13.40 1.95 -17.54
C ALA A 312 13.32 0.85 -16.48
N ASN A 313 12.98 -0.38 -16.87
CA ASN A 313 12.91 -1.53 -15.97
C ASN A 313 14.28 -1.95 -15.40
N SER A 314 15.35 -1.83 -16.19
CA SER A 314 16.71 -2.11 -15.72
C SER A 314 17.15 -1.12 -14.64
N ALA A 315 16.81 0.16 -14.80
CA ALA A 315 17.05 1.18 -13.77
C ALA A 315 16.26 0.89 -12.48
N MET A 316 14.99 0.49 -12.60
CA MET A 316 14.20 0.06 -11.42
C MET A 316 14.80 -1.18 -10.76
N SER A 317 15.25 -2.16 -11.54
CA SER A 317 15.91 -3.36 -11.01
C SER A 317 17.18 -3.00 -10.23
N ALA A 318 17.99 -2.06 -10.74
CA ALA A 318 19.16 -1.56 -10.01
C ALA A 318 18.78 -0.89 -8.68
N LEU A 319 17.67 -0.16 -8.62
CA LEU A 319 17.17 0.44 -7.38
C LEU A 319 16.66 -0.62 -6.40
N ILE A 320 15.97 -1.67 -6.86
CA ILE A 320 15.58 -2.81 -6.00
C ILE A 320 16.83 -3.51 -5.43
N LEU A 321 17.92 -3.62 -6.20
CA LEU A 321 19.18 -4.14 -5.69
C LEU A 321 19.75 -3.26 -4.56
N VAL A 322 19.65 -1.93 -4.68
CA VAL A 322 19.99 -1.00 -3.58
C VAL A 322 19.10 -1.26 -2.36
N ALA A 323 17.80 -1.46 -2.55
CA ALA A 323 16.89 -1.83 -1.46
C ALA A 323 17.27 -3.17 -0.82
N LEU A 324 17.64 -4.18 -1.61
CA LEU A 324 18.10 -5.48 -1.11
C LEU A 324 19.37 -5.35 -0.26
N VAL A 325 20.35 -4.56 -0.70
CA VAL A 325 21.55 -4.28 0.07
C VAL A 325 21.21 -3.54 1.37
N ALA A 326 20.36 -2.50 1.29
CA ALA A 326 19.92 -1.75 2.47
C ALA A 326 19.22 -2.66 3.50
N MET A 327 18.32 -3.54 3.04
CA MET A 327 17.63 -4.51 3.90
C MET A 327 18.57 -5.59 4.44
N GLY A 328 19.59 -6.01 3.67
CA GLY A 328 20.63 -6.95 4.10
C GLY A 328 21.47 -6.46 5.28
N LEU A 329 21.66 -5.14 5.37
CA LEU A 329 22.41 -4.47 6.43
C LEU A 329 21.59 -4.28 7.72
N ILE A 330 20.28 -4.57 7.70
CA ILE A 330 19.43 -4.47 8.89
C ILE A 330 19.86 -5.53 9.91
N ARG A 331 20.25 -5.06 11.10
CA ARG A 331 20.41 -5.92 12.27
C ARG A 331 19.03 -6.14 12.88
N MET A 332 18.54 -7.36 12.79
CA MET A 332 17.26 -7.77 13.36
C MET A 332 17.43 -8.09 14.83
N GLU A 333 16.99 -7.16 15.68
CA GLU A 333 16.81 -7.37 17.11
C GLU A 333 15.31 -7.55 17.38
N LEU A 334 14.91 -8.73 17.86
CA LEU A 334 13.51 -9.10 18.13
C LEU A 334 13.05 -8.50 19.47
N ARG A 335 12.89 -7.17 19.52
CA ARG A 335 12.67 -6.41 20.76
C ARG A 335 11.28 -6.63 21.37
N ARG A 336 10.25 -6.78 20.55
CA ARG A 336 8.87 -7.00 21.01
C ARG A 336 8.68 -8.45 21.45
N GLU A 337 9.25 -9.41 20.71
CA GLU A 337 9.24 -10.81 21.15
C GLU A 337 10.01 -11.02 22.45
N ALA A 338 11.18 -10.40 22.61
CA ALA A 338 11.92 -10.43 23.87
C ALA A 338 11.11 -9.85 25.04
N ALA A 339 10.33 -8.79 24.79
CA ALA A 339 9.45 -8.21 25.81
C ALA A 339 8.26 -9.12 26.17
N ASN A 340 7.66 -9.79 25.18
CA ASN A 340 6.59 -10.76 25.42
C ASN A 340 7.11 -11.97 26.20
N PHE A 341 8.27 -12.49 25.83
CA PHE A 341 8.91 -13.59 26.56
C PHE A 341 9.15 -13.21 28.02
N LYS A 342 9.70 -12.01 28.28
CA LYS A 342 9.92 -11.50 29.64
C LYS A 342 8.64 -11.42 30.46
N LYS A 343 7.55 -10.92 29.86
CA LYS A 343 6.24 -10.83 30.52
C LYS A 343 5.69 -12.22 30.89
N ASP A 344 5.85 -13.20 30.01
CA ASP A 344 5.40 -14.57 30.29
C ASP A 344 6.24 -15.23 31.38
N THR A 345 7.56 -15.02 31.44
CA THR A 345 8.40 -15.47 32.56
C THR A 345 8.08 -14.77 33.88
N ASP A 346 7.79 -13.47 33.86
CA ASP A 346 7.39 -12.70 35.04
C ASP A 346 6.04 -13.21 35.59
N ASN A 347 5.09 -13.54 34.71
CA ASN A 347 3.80 -14.15 35.09
C ASN A 347 3.95 -15.58 35.64
N LEU A 348 5.01 -16.29 35.24
CA LEU A 348 5.35 -17.64 35.72
C LEU A 348 6.22 -17.62 36.99
N GLY A 349 6.64 -16.44 37.48
CA GLY A 349 7.37 -16.28 38.74
C GLY A 349 8.84 -16.71 38.72
N PHE A 350 9.49 -16.76 37.55
CA PHE A 350 10.92 -17.04 37.46
C PHE A 350 11.75 -15.79 37.79
N ASN A 351 12.45 -15.80 38.94
CA ASN A 351 13.37 -14.73 39.32
C ASN A 351 14.52 -14.55 38.30
N ASP A 352 14.92 -13.28 38.10
CA ASP A 352 15.90 -12.71 37.15
C ASP A 352 17.31 -13.37 37.06
N VAL A 353 17.58 -14.46 37.77
CA VAL A 353 18.91 -15.09 37.85
C VAL A 353 19.29 -15.84 36.56
N PHE A 354 18.32 -16.27 35.73
CA PHE A 354 18.59 -17.03 34.51
C PHE A 354 18.77 -16.19 33.22
N CYS A 355 18.41 -14.90 33.23
CA CYS A 355 18.45 -14.06 32.01
C CYS A 355 19.82 -13.41 31.69
N SER A 356 20.87 -13.67 32.49
CA SER A 356 22.20 -13.04 32.27
C SER A 356 23.15 -13.85 31.36
N LYS A 357 22.70 -14.97 30.77
CA LYS A 357 23.55 -15.88 29.97
C LYS A 357 22.99 -16.34 28.63
N LEU A 358 21.97 -15.66 28.10
CA LEU A 358 21.49 -15.80 26.71
C LEU A 358 21.56 -14.40 26.07
#